data_AF-A0A0W0VQZ3-F1
#
_entry.id   AF-A0A0W0VQZ3-F1
#
_cell.length_a   1.000
_cell.length_b   1.000
_cell.length_c   1.000
_cell.angle_alpha   90.00
_cell.angle_beta   90.00
_cell.angle_gamma   90.00
#
_symmetry.space_group_name_H-M   'P 1'
#
loop_
_entity.id
_entity.type
_entity.pdbx_description
1 polymer ?
#
loop_
_entity_poly.entity_id
_entity_poly.type
_entity_poly.pdbx_seq_one_letter_code
_entity_poly.pdbx_strand_id
1 'polypeptide(L)'
;MSNNSANARNSSHKQAMTSYGLFHLLILSAILLFSPSSFAVDMLYCPQKQGYIKIGMKEQEVLAACGEPLSKQEVDQAPNIQVPVKQLIFTRLNESSLYPTLEPIYEEWSLPSGTTRVRLEVDVINDKVSSIRLNGSDTNAVSICQYGTFQVGDEESKVLNACGSPELVNNTFIYQPVPTNEKPQIWIYQINPYQPPVRLTFVDGELQSIN
;
A
#
# COMPACT_ATOMS: atom_id res chain seq x y z
N MET A 1 -43.17 -46.55 -65.70
CA MET A 1 -42.38 -47.81 -65.67
C MET A 1 -41.61 -47.85 -64.37
N SER A 2 -41.80 -48.93 -63.57
CA SER A 2 -40.89 -49.47 -62.53
C SER A 2 -40.46 -48.56 -61.36
N ASN A 3 -40.34 -48.96 -60.10
CA ASN A 3 -40.71 -50.15 -59.34
C ASN A 3 -40.46 -49.84 -57.84
N ASN A 4 -41.21 -50.52 -56.98
CA ASN A 4 -40.98 -50.92 -55.59
C ASN A 4 -39.59 -50.72 -54.93
N SER A 5 -39.58 -50.32 -53.65
CA SER A 5 -39.34 -51.19 -52.47
C SER A 5 -38.64 -50.48 -51.29
N ALA A 6 -39.29 -50.57 -50.12
CA ALA A 6 -38.78 -50.80 -48.74
C ALA A 6 -37.34 -50.42 -48.35
N ASN A 7 -37.13 -49.80 -47.17
CA ASN A 7 -36.77 -50.52 -45.92
C ASN A 7 -36.51 -49.59 -44.69
N ALA A 8 -36.76 -50.15 -43.49
CA ALA A 8 -36.15 -49.96 -42.15
C ALA A 8 -35.85 -48.54 -41.60
N ARG A 9 -36.49 -48.08 -40.49
CA ARG A 9 -36.29 -48.40 -39.05
C ARG A 9 -34.93 -48.00 -38.42
N ASN A 10 -35.04 -47.03 -37.50
CA ASN A 10 -34.48 -47.00 -36.14
C ASN A 10 -33.10 -46.33 -35.85
N SER A 11 -33.05 -45.71 -34.66
CA SER A 11 -31.86 -45.33 -33.87
C SER A 11 -31.18 -43.98 -34.17
N SER A 12 -31.58 -42.94 -33.44
CA SER A 12 -30.64 -41.96 -32.83
C SER A 12 -31.36 -41.02 -31.85
N HIS A 13 -31.51 -41.45 -30.60
CA HIS A 13 -31.88 -40.58 -29.47
C HIS A 13 -31.16 -41.05 -28.20
N LYS A 14 -29.83 -41.05 -28.23
CA LYS A 14 -28.99 -41.30 -27.04
C LYS A 14 -27.68 -40.50 -27.10
N GLN A 15 -27.75 -39.18 -27.10
CA GLN A 15 -26.58 -38.33 -26.82
C GLN A 15 -27.03 -37.00 -26.20
N ALA A 16 -27.37 -37.00 -24.91
CA ALA A 16 -27.63 -35.74 -24.19
C ALA A 16 -27.47 -35.87 -22.65
N MET A 17 -26.51 -36.64 -22.14
CA MET A 17 -26.32 -36.77 -20.69
C MET A 17 -24.85 -37.06 -20.31
N THR A 18 -23.91 -36.17 -20.65
CA THR A 18 -22.54 -36.23 -20.08
C THR A 18 -21.86 -34.86 -19.88
N SER A 19 -22.52 -33.73 -20.20
CA SER A 19 -21.86 -32.41 -20.14
C SER A 19 -21.93 -31.70 -18.77
N TYR A 20 -22.89 -32.05 -17.91
CA TYR A 20 -23.15 -31.29 -16.68
C TYR A 20 -22.28 -31.66 -15.47
N GLY A 21 -21.57 -32.79 -15.50
CA GLY A 21 -20.75 -33.26 -14.37
C GLY A 21 -19.40 -32.54 -14.22
N LEU A 22 -18.80 -32.14 -15.35
CA LEU A 22 -17.47 -31.50 -15.38
C LEU A 22 -17.53 -30.02 -14.96
N PHE A 23 -18.67 -29.37 -15.21
CA PHE A 23 -18.90 -27.97 -14.84
C PHE A 23 -19.06 -27.78 -13.32
N HIS A 24 -19.69 -28.74 -12.64
CA HIS A 24 -19.84 -28.69 -11.18
C HIS A 24 -18.52 -28.91 -10.43
N LEU A 25 -17.59 -29.70 -10.99
CA LEU A 25 -16.30 -29.98 -10.35
C LEU A 25 -15.33 -28.79 -10.45
N LEU A 26 -15.45 -27.97 -11.51
CA LEU A 26 -14.71 -26.71 -11.66
C LEU A 26 -15.20 -25.60 -10.73
N ILE A 27 -16.51 -25.56 -10.43
CA ILE A 27 -17.07 -24.57 -9.49
C ILE A 27 -16.65 -24.87 -8.05
N LEU A 28 -16.47 -26.14 -7.68
CA LEU A 28 -16.04 -26.51 -6.32
C LEU A 28 -14.56 -26.18 -6.04
N SER A 29 -13.66 -26.21 -7.05
CA SER A 29 -12.25 -25.87 -6.84
C SER A 29 -11.98 -24.36 -6.79
N ALA A 30 -12.84 -23.55 -7.40
CA ALA A 30 -12.72 -22.09 -7.37
C ALA A 30 -13.02 -21.47 -5.99
N ILE A 31 -13.78 -22.16 -5.13
CA ILE A 31 -14.15 -21.66 -3.80
C ILE A 31 -13.00 -21.83 -2.77
N LEU A 32 -12.06 -22.75 -3.01
CA LEU A 32 -10.93 -23.02 -2.11
C LEU A 32 -9.75 -22.03 -2.25
N LEU A 33 -9.81 -21.09 -3.18
CA LEU A 33 -8.73 -20.09 -3.40
C LEU A 33 -9.02 -18.71 -2.80
N PHE A 34 -10.19 -18.52 -2.18
CA PHE A 34 -10.46 -17.30 -1.41
C PHE A 34 -9.94 -17.47 0.03
N SER A 35 -8.63 -17.31 0.20
CA SER A 35 -8.06 -17.07 1.52
C SER A 35 -8.57 -15.71 2.03
N PRO A 36 -9.28 -15.64 3.18
CA PRO A 36 -9.63 -14.36 3.77
C PRO A 36 -8.33 -13.64 4.14
N SER A 37 -8.08 -12.52 3.49
CA SER A 37 -7.02 -11.59 3.86
C SER A 37 -7.34 -11.08 5.26
N SER A 38 -6.42 -11.26 6.22
CA SER A 38 -6.55 -10.67 7.55
C SER A 38 -6.57 -9.15 7.39
N PHE A 39 -7.76 -8.55 7.50
CA PHE A 39 -7.90 -7.10 7.53
C PHE A 39 -7.47 -6.61 8.92
N ALA A 40 -6.56 -5.63 8.97
CA ALA A 40 -6.32 -4.86 10.18
C ALA A 40 -7.65 -4.24 10.62
N VAL A 41 -8.02 -4.44 11.88
CA VAL A 41 -9.32 -3.99 12.40
C VAL A 41 -9.15 -2.58 12.95
N ASP A 42 -9.73 -1.59 12.29
CA ASP A 42 -9.64 -0.17 12.72
C ASP A 42 -10.40 0.11 14.03
N MET A 43 -11.33 -0.78 14.43
CA MET A 43 -12.14 -0.65 15.64
C MET A 43 -12.43 -1.99 16.34
N LEU A 44 -12.16 -2.07 17.64
CA LEU A 44 -12.41 -3.28 18.44
C LEU A 44 -13.48 -3.02 19.50
N TYR A 45 -14.42 -3.95 19.64
CA TYR A 45 -15.41 -3.92 20.71
C TYR A 45 -14.91 -4.67 21.94
N CYS A 46 -15.02 -4.02 23.10
CA CYS A 46 -14.63 -4.59 24.37
C CYS A 46 -15.86 -4.86 25.26
N PRO A 47 -16.22 -6.12 25.48
CA PRO A 47 -17.45 -6.46 26.20
C PRO A 47 -17.38 -6.19 27.71
N GLN A 48 -16.18 -6.06 28.30
CA GLN A 48 -16.05 -5.86 29.75
C GLN A 48 -16.63 -4.53 30.24
N LYS A 49 -16.41 -3.45 29.50
CA LYS A 49 -16.96 -2.11 29.79
C LYS A 49 -17.91 -1.63 28.69
N GLN A 50 -18.24 -2.50 27.74
CA GLN A 50 -19.13 -2.22 26.60
C GLN A 50 -18.67 -1.03 25.75
N GLY A 51 -17.35 -0.85 25.63
CA GLY A 51 -16.73 0.24 24.90
C GLY A 51 -16.21 -0.19 23.53
N TYR A 52 -15.96 0.78 22.67
CA TYR A 52 -15.23 0.58 21.41
C TYR A 52 -13.91 1.33 21.47
N ILE A 53 -12.84 0.68 21.03
CA ILE A 53 -11.53 1.31 20.84
C ILE A 53 -11.24 1.47 19.36
N LYS A 54 -10.48 2.51 19.03
CA LYS A 54 -10.09 2.85 17.66
C LYS A 54 -8.64 3.28 17.62
N ILE A 55 -7.99 3.09 16.47
CA ILE A 55 -6.66 3.66 16.21
C ILE A 55 -6.69 5.18 16.50
N GLY A 56 -5.68 5.68 17.20
CA GLY A 56 -5.55 7.06 17.67
C GLY A 56 -6.09 7.33 19.08
N MET A 57 -6.75 6.37 19.75
CA MET A 57 -7.19 6.55 21.14
C MET A 57 -6.02 6.55 22.13
N LYS A 58 -6.16 7.31 23.22
CA LYS A 58 -5.15 7.32 24.29
C LYS A 58 -5.26 6.08 25.18
N GLU A 59 -4.16 5.69 25.81
CA GLU A 59 -4.10 4.58 26.78
C GLU A 59 -5.23 4.61 27.81
N GLN A 60 -5.50 5.79 28.39
CA GLN A 60 -6.54 5.98 29.40
C GLN A 60 -7.95 5.74 28.84
N GLU A 61 -8.20 6.13 27.59
CA GLU A 61 -9.48 5.90 26.92
C GLU A 61 -9.67 4.41 26.63
N VAL A 62 -8.60 3.72 26.23
CA VAL A 62 -8.61 2.27 26.02
C VAL A 62 -8.87 1.53 27.33
N LEU A 63 -8.22 1.92 28.43
CA LEU A 63 -8.48 1.34 29.75
C LEU A 63 -9.93 1.59 30.20
N ALA A 64 -10.50 2.75 29.93
CA ALA A 64 -11.90 3.04 30.24
C ALA A 64 -12.87 2.17 29.42
N ALA A 65 -12.55 1.91 28.15
CA ALA A 65 -13.39 1.14 27.23
C ALA A 65 -13.24 -0.39 27.36
N CYS A 66 -12.06 -0.89 27.75
CA CYS A 66 -11.73 -2.31 27.75
C CYS A 66 -11.35 -2.88 29.11
N GLY A 67 -11.03 -2.03 30.10
CA GLY A 67 -10.46 -2.45 31.38
C GLY A 67 -8.95 -2.69 31.28
N GLU A 68 -8.39 -3.28 32.33
CA GLU A 68 -6.95 -3.63 32.37
C GLU A 68 -6.64 -4.80 31.42
N PRO A 69 -5.53 -4.75 30.66
CA PRO A 69 -5.10 -5.85 29.82
C PRO A 69 -4.59 -7.04 30.65
N LEU A 70 -4.53 -8.21 30.00
CA LEU A 70 -3.94 -9.42 30.58
C LEU A 70 -2.43 -9.27 30.80
N SER A 71 -1.77 -8.55 29.90
CA SER A 71 -0.33 -8.29 29.95
C SER A 71 0.00 -6.94 29.35
N LYS A 72 0.94 -6.22 29.98
CA LYS A 72 1.58 -5.01 29.45
C LYS A 72 3.07 -5.30 29.30
N GLN A 73 3.60 -5.07 28.11
CA GLN A 73 5.02 -5.25 27.82
C GLN A 73 5.56 -4.00 27.18
N GLU A 74 6.59 -3.41 27.77
CA GLU A 74 7.40 -2.38 27.12
C GLU A 74 8.36 -3.06 26.16
N VAL A 75 8.48 -2.53 24.96
CA VAL A 75 9.37 -3.08 23.93
C VAL A 75 10.48 -2.08 23.65
N ASP A 76 11.72 -2.56 23.72
CA ASP A 76 12.91 -1.74 23.45
C ASP A 76 13.12 -1.48 21.94
N GLN A 77 12.36 -2.15 21.08
CA GLN A 77 12.41 -1.99 19.63
C GLN A 77 11.36 -0.97 19.18
N ALA A 78 11.80 0.01 18.39
CA ALA A 78 10.91 0.94 17.71
C ALA A 78 9.86 0.14 16.92
N PRO A 79 8.57 0.45 17.07
CA PRO A 79 7.52 -0.28 16.37
C PRO A 79 7.57 0.13 14.90
N ASN A 80 7.46 -0.84 14.02
CA ASN A 80 7.29 -0.56 12.59
C ASN A 80 5.87 -0.06 12.39
N ILE A 81 5.70 1.25 12.19
CA ILE A 81 4.41 1.85 11.89
C ILE A 81 4.24 1.87 10.38
N GLN A 82 3.04 1.56 9.91
CA GLN A 82 2.69 1.71 8.52
C GLN A 82 2.45 3.20 8.24
N VAL A 83 3.40 3.84 7.55
CA VAL A 83 3.33 5.25 7.23
C VAL A 83 2.86 5.41 5.78
N PRO A 84 1.81 6.21 5.50
CA PRO A 84 1.40 6.50 4.14
C PRO A 84 2.51 7.27 3.42
N VAL A 85 2.85 6.80 2.22
CA VAL A 85 3.84 7.43 1.35
C VAL A 85 3.14 7.86 0.07
N LYS A 86 3.32 9.13 -0.27
CA LYS A 86 2.90 9.66 -1.57
C LYS A 86 4.14 9.70 -2.46
N GLN A 87 4.17 8.86 -3.48
CA GLN A 87 5.24 8.84 -4.47
C GLN A 87 4.84 9.70 -5.67
N LEU A 88 5.58 10.78 -5.90
CA LEU A 88 5.47 11.64 -7.06
C LEU A 88 6.44 11.15 -8.13
N ILE A 89 5.95 10.84 -9.33
CA ILE A 89 6.78 10.33 -10.42
C ILE A 89 6.75 11.32 -11.58
N PHE A 90 7.95 11.74 -11.97
CA PHE A 90 8.20 12.56 -13.14
C PHE A 90 8.99 11.76 -14.17
N THR A 91 8.58 11.77 -15.43
CA THR A 91 9.18 10.93 -16.49
C THR A 91 9.65 11.71 -17.72
N ARG A 92 9.26 12.99 -17.80
CA ARG A 92 9.54 13.91 -18.92
C ARG A 92 10.38 15.10 -18.47
N LEU A 93 11.24 14.89 -17.48
CA LEU A 93 12.17 15.93 -17.06
C LEU A 93 13.24 16.10 -18.14
N ASN A 94 13.54 17.35 -18.48
CA ASN A 94 14.48 17.74 -19.54
C ASN A 94 14.04 17.39 -20.97
N GLU A 95 12.72 17.36 -21.26
CA GLU A 95 12.24 17.49 -22.65
C GLU A 95 12.51 18.92 -23.14
N SER A 96 13.78 19.22 -23.45
CA SER A 96 14.15 20.45 -24.13
C SER A 96 13.43 20.48 -25.48
N SER A 97 12.60 21.51 -25.68
CA SER A 97 12.03 21.88 -26.97
C SER A 97 13.04 21.71 -28.11
N LEU A 98 12.59 21.13 -29.23
CA LEU A 98 13.35 20.89 -30.46
C LEU A 98 13.87 22.17 -31.17
N TYR A 99 13.84 23.33 -30.50
CA TYR A 99 14.41 24.59 -30.98
C TYR A 99 15.39 25.17 -29.95
N PRO A 100 16.71 25.00 -30.16
CA PRO A 100 17.73 25.53 -29.27
C PRO A 100 18.03 26.97 -29.68
N THR A 101 17.51 27.94 -28.94
CA THR A 101 18.20 29.23 -28.87
C THR A 101 18.87 29.28 -27.51
N LEU A 102 20.15 28.90 -27.52
CA LEU A 102 21.27 29.47 -26.74
C LEU A 102 20.92 29.76 -25.27
N GLU A 103 21.35 28.97 -24.29
CA GLU A 103 22.74 28.93 -23.80
C GLU A 103 23.02 27.62 -23.03
N PRO A 104 24.21 27.01 -23.17
CA PRO A 104 24.61 25.87 -22.35
C PRO A 104 25.26 26.39 -21.06
N ILE A 105 24.53 26.39 -19.95
CA ILE A 105 25.07 26.74 -18.63
C ILE A 105 25.87 25.53 -18.11
N TYR A 106 27.14 25.50 -18.47
CA TYR A 106 28.12 24.47 -18.17
C TYR A 106 28.66 24.56 -16.72
N GLU A 107 27.83 24.91 -15.73
CA GLU A 107 28.28 25.05 -14.33
C GLU A 107 27.51 24.18 -13.31
N GLU A 108 26.46 23.48 -13.71
CA GLU A 108 25.67 22.69 -12.77
C GLU A 108 25.80 21.18 -13.08
N TRP A 109 26.77 20.56 -12.39
CA TRP A 109 26.95 19.10 -12.21
C TRP A 109 26.51 18.22 -13.39
N SER A 110 27.40 18.07 -14.37
CA SER A 110 27.44 17.01 -15.40
C SER A 110 26.12 16.26 -15.65
N LEU A 111 25.14 16.92 -16.27
CA LEU A 111 24.01 16.22 -16.83
C LEU A 111 24.51 15.36 -18.00
N PRO A 112 24.24 14.04 -18.04
CA PRO A 112 24.56 13.23 -19.19
C PRO A 112 23.73 13.73 -20.38
N SER A 113 24.40 14.35 -21.34
CA SER A 113 23.81 14.80 -22.60
C SER A 113 23.44 13.58 -23.46
N GLY A 114 22.17 13.20 -23.42
CA GLY A 114 21.59 12.14 -24.23
C GLY A 114 20.07 12.18 -24.17
N THR A 115 19.40 11.62 -25.18
CA THR A 115 17.94 11.45 -25.29
C THR A 115 17.34 10.48 -24.26
N THR A 116 17.88 10.49 -23.04
CA THR A 116 17.42 9.69 -21.91
C THR A 116 16.25 10.39 -21.24
N ARG A 117 15.07 9.76 -21.29
CA ARG A 117 13.91 10.16 -20.48
C ARG A 117 14.32 10.08 -19.02
N VAL A 118 14.53 11.22 -18.38
CA VAL A 118 14.92 11.22 -16.98
C VAL A 118 13.69 10.94 -16.14
N ARG A 119 13.77 9.87 -15.35
CA ARG A 119 12.74 9.47 -14.41
C ARG A 119 13.15 9.91 -13.00
N LEU A 120 12.36 10.79 -12.41
CA LEU A 120 12.50 11.23 -11.03
C LEU A 120 11.34 10.66 -10.23
N GLU A 121 11.65 10.01 -9.12
CA GLU A 121 10.67 9.55 -8.14
C GLU A 121 10.97 10.28 -6.84
N VAL A 122 9.94 10.86 -6.23
CA VAL A 122 10.05 11.56 -4.95
C VAL A 122 9.04 10.94 -4.01
N ASP A 123 9.53 10.32 -2.95
CA ASP A 123 8.67 9.77 -1.91
C ASP A 123 8.43 10.84 -0.85
N VAL A 124 7.17 11.12 -0.57
CA VAL A 124 6.73 12.14 0.39
C VAL A 124 6.03 11.45 1.56
N ILE A 125 6.46 11.79 2.77
CA ILE A 125 5.94 11.31 4.05
C ILE A 125 5.65 12.53 4.92
N ASN A 126 4.42 12.64 5.46
CA ASN A 126 4.01 13.76 6.30
C ASN A 126 4.34 15.13 5.67
N ASP A 127 4.01 15.27 4.38
CA ASP A 127 4.28 16.45 3.54
C ASP A 127 5.76 16.82 3.36
N LYS A 128 6.68 15.92 3.72
CA LYS A 128 8.12 16.09 3.56
C LYS A 128 8.72 15.04 2.65
N VAL A 129 9.71 15.44 1.86
CA VAL A 129 10.48 14.54 1.01
C VAL A 129 11.28 13.58 1.88
N SER A 130 10.96 12.29 1.81
CA SER A 130 11.66 11.23 2.53
C SER A 130 12.76 10.60 1.69
N SER A 131 12.56 10.47 0.38
CA SER A 131 13.50 9.83 -0.53
C SER A 131 13.41 10.46 -1.91
N ILE A 132 14.52 10.49 -2.63
CA ILE A 132 14.55 10.94 -4.02
C ILE A 132 15.32 9.90 -4.83
N ARG A 133 14.75 9.47 -5.96
CA ARG A 133 15.37 8.51 -6.87
C ARG A 133 15.41 9.09 -8.27
N LEU A 134 16.62 9.22 -8.81
CA LEU A 134 16.86 9.70 -10.16
C LEU A 134 17.34 8.54 -11.02
N ASN A 135 16.56 8.17 -12.04
CA ASN A 135 16.81 7.03 -12.92
C ASN A 135 17.03 5.70 -12.18
N GLY A 136 16.37 5.53 -11.03
CA GLY A 136 16.49 4.35 -10.17
C GLY A 136 17.67 4.39 -9.19
N SER A 137 18.50 5.43 -9.21
CA SER A 137 19.56 5.67 -8.22
C SER A 137 19.07 6.63 -7.13
N ASP A 138 19.31 6.28 -5.87
CA ASP A 138 18.93 7.12 -4.74
C ASP A 138 19.85 8.35 -4.65
N THR A 139 19.26 9.52 -4.38
CA THR A 139 19.97 10.79 -4.20
C THR A 139 19.36 11.59 -3.05
N ASN A 140 20.16 12.46 -2.44
CA ASN A 140 19.70 13.32 -1.35
C ASN A 140 19.20 14.68 -1.85
N ALA A 141 19.54 15.07 -3.08
CA ALA A 141 19.15 16.34 -3.69
C ALA A 141 19.05 16.21 -5.21
N VAL A 142 18.22 17.06 -5.82
CA VAL A 142 18.01 17.10 -7.26
C VAL A 142 17.89 18.55 -7.73
N SER A 143 18.58 18.85 -8.83
CA SER A 143 18.57 20.14 -9.53
C SER A 143 18.11 20.03 -10.99
N ILE A 144 17.55 18.88 -11.39
CA ILE A 144 17.14 18.65 -12.79
C ILE A 144 15.85 19.38 -13.19
N CYS A 145 15.16 19.95 -12.21
CA CYS A 145 13.89 20.63 -12.43
C CYS A 145 14.11 22.08 -12.85
N GLN A 146 13.30 22.56 -13.80
CA GLN A 146 13.53 23.83 -14.48
C GLN A 146 13.47 25.06 -13.56
N TYR A 147 12.70 24.98 -12.47
CA TYR A 147 12.40 26.14 -11.62
C TYR A 147 13.07 26.09 -10.25
N GLY A 148 13.97 25.14 -10.02
CA GLY A 148 14.79 25.11 -8.82
C GLY A 148 15.25 23.73 -8.38
N THR A 149 15.86 23.70 -7.20
CA THR A 149 16.42 22.51 -6.57
C THR A 149 15.67 22.16 -5.30
N PHE A 150 15.60 20.88 -4.98
CA PHE A 150 15.05 20.40 -3.71
C PHE A 150 15.86 19.20 -3.20
N GLN A 151 15.72 18.92 -1.91
CA GLN A 151 16.46 17.88 -1.21
C GLN A 151 15.57 17.14 -0.22
N VAL A 152 16.06 16.01 0.27
CA VAL A 152 15.40 15.23 1.33
C VAL A 152 15.17 16.14 2.55
N GLY A 153 13.95 16.09 3.08
CA GLY A 153 13.47 16.93 4.19
C GLY A 153 12.75 18.20 3.78
N ASP A 154 12.83 18.62 2.52
CA ASP A 154 12.03 19.73 1.98
C ASP A 154 10.54 19.38 1.95
N GLU A 155 9.68 20.40 1.93
CA GLU A 155 8.23 20.22 1.79
C GLU A 155 7.83 19.79 0.37
N GLU A 156 6.73 19.04 0.24
CA GLU A 156 6.13 18.66 -1.05
C GLU A 156 5.88 19.88 -1.95
N SER A 157 5.44 20.98 -1.35
CA SER A 157 5.19 22.26 -2.04
C SER A 157 6.42 22.74 -2.82
N LYS A 158 7.62 22.58 -2.27
CA LYS A 158 8.88 22.98 -2.90
C LYS A 158 9.22 22.10 -4.10
N VAL A 159 8.90 20.81 -4.03
CA VAL A 159 9.05 19.87 -5.16
C VAL A 159 8.13 20.25 -6.30
N LEU A 160 6.86 20.52 -6.00
CA LEU A 160 5.86 20.93 -7.00
C LEU A 160 6.21 22.29 -7.60
N ASN A 161 6.77 23.22 -6.82
CA ASN A 161 7.24 24.51 -7.34
C ASN A 161 8.48 24.38 -8.22
N ALA A 162 9.38 23.44 -7.91
CA ALA A 162 10.61 23.22 -8.68
C ALA A 162 10.33 22.48 -10.00
N CYS A 163 9.56 21.40 -9.95
CA CYS A 163 9.36 20.45 -11.06
C CYS A 163 8.00 20.58 -11.76
N GLY A 164 7.05 21.32 -11.18
CA GLY A 164 5.68 21.39 -11.65
C GLY A 164 4.83 20.20 -11.20
N SER A 165 3.76 19.92 -11.95
CA SER A 165 2.85 18.82 -11.65
C SER A 165 3.45 17.46 -12.05
N PRO A 166 3.42 16.44 -11.18
CA PRO A 166 3.87 15.10 -11.49
C PRO A 166 2.96 14.42 -12.52
N GLU A 167 3.53 13.57 -13.38
CA GLU A 167 2.76 12.77 -14.32
C GLU A 167 1.99 11.64 -13.64
N LEU A 168 2.52 11.08 -12.55
CA LEU A 168 1.86 10.04 -11.77
C LEU A 168 2.06 10.29 -10.27
N VAL A 169 0.99 10.08 -9.51
CA VAL A 169 1.02 10.07 -8.05
C VAL A 169 0.57 8.70 -7.58
N ASN A 170 1.48 7.95 -6.98
CA ASN A 170 1.18 6.65 -6.37
C ASN A 170 1.07 6.82 -4.86
N ASN A 171 0.00 6.30 -4.27
CA ASN A 171 -0.15 6.24 -2.82
C ASN A 171 0.22 4.82 -2.37
N THR A 172 1.31 4.70 -1.63
CA THR A 172 1.82 3.44 -1.10
C THR A 172 1.97 3.55 0.41
N PHE A 173 2.43 2.47 1.05
CA PHE A 173 2.73 2.46 2.47
C PHE A 173 4.10 1.83 2.67
N ILE A 174 4.89 2.39 3.59
CA ILE A 174 6.13 1.76 4.04
C ILE A 174 6.07 1.53 5.53
N TYR A 175 6.75 0.47 5.98
CA TYR A 175 6.98 0.22 7.39
C TYR A 175 8.24 0.96 7.80
N GLN A 176 8.09 2.03 8.60
CA GLN A 176 9.23 2.78 9.11
C GLN A 176 9.33 2.58 10.63
N PRO A 177 10.54 2.32 11.17
CA PRO A 177 10.77 2.40 12.59
C PRO A 177 10.69 3.87 12.99
N VAL A 178 9.63 4.25 13.70
CA VAL A 178 9.48 5.62 14.20
C VAL A 178 10.29 5.74 15.49
N PRO A 179 11.24 6.68 15.61
CA PRO A 179 11.90 6.96 16.88
C PRO A 179 10.86 7.53 17.84
N THR A 180 10.62 6.80 18.92
CA THR A 180 9.63 7.15 19.94
C THR A 180 10.37 7.75 21.13
N ASN A 181 9.77 8.77 21.76
CA ASN A 181 10.37 9.39 22.94
C ASN A 181 10.21 8.46 24.16
N GLU A 182 9.14 7.66 24.15
CA GLU A 182 8.82 6.68 25.16
C GLU A 182 8.78 5.28 24.55
N LYS A 183 9.18 4.26 25.32
CA LYS A 183 9.19 2.89 24.83
C LYS A 183 7.77 2.47 24.42
N PRO A 184 7.57 1.92 23.21
CA PRO A 184 6.30 1.38 22.79
C PRO A 184 5.78 0.34 23.78
N GLN A 185 4.47 0.35 24.00
CA GLN A 185 3.83 -0.64 24.86
C GLN A 185 2.96 -1.59 24.05
N ILE A 186 3.14 -2.89 24.26
CA ILE A 186 2.26 -3.92 23.74
C ILE A 186 1.32 -4.35 24.86
N TRP A 187 0.02 -4.20 24.65
CA TRP A 187 -0.99 -4.70 25.57
C TRP A 187 -1.71 -5.89 24.94
N ILE A 188 -1.88 -6.96 25.72
CA ILE A 188 -2.59 -8.16 25.27
C ILE A 188 -3.92 -8.23 26.00
N TYR A 189 -5.01 -8.25 25.24
CA TYR A 189 -6.36 -8.44 25.75
C TYR A 189 -6.89 -9.80 25.36
N GLN A 190 -7.56 -10.47 26.28
CA GLN A 190 -8.35 -11.67 25.98
C GLN A 190 -9.81 -11.36 26.23
N ILE A 191 -10.54 -11.13 25.14
CA ILE A 191 -11.97 -10.75 25.19
C ILE A 191 -12.81 -11.90 25.76
N ASN A 192 -12.53 -13.13 25.32
CA ASN A 192 -13.13 -14.34 25.84
C ASN A 192 -12.13 -15.51 25.73
N PRO A 193 -12.31 -16.61 26.49
CA PRO A 193 -11.37 -17.72 26.51
C PRO A 193 -11.35 -18.55 25.21
N TYR A 194 -12.31 -18.33 24.31
CA TYR A 194 -12.46 -19.08 23.06
C TYR A 194 -11.97 -18.30 21.83
N GLN A 195 -11.58 -17.04 22.01
CA GLN A 195 -11.02 -16.16 20.98
C GLN A 195 -9.51 -16.00 21.21
N PRO A 196 -8.73 -15.86 20.13
CA PRO A 196 -7.33 -15.51 20.25
C PRO A 196 -7.18 -14.16 20.99
N PRO A 197 -6.12 -13.98 21.78
CA PRO A 197 -5.83 -12.69 22.38
C PRO A 197 -5.60 -11.64 21.29
N VAL A 198 -6.11 -10.44 21.53
CA VAL A 198 -5.89 -9.26 20.68
C VAL A 198 -4.70 -8.49 21.23
N ARG A 199 -3.82 -8.07 20.34
CA ARG A 199 -2.61 -7.31 20.61
C ARG A 199 -2.81 -5.86 20.20
N LEU A 200 -2.74 -4.98 21.17
CA LEU A 200 -2.73 -3.54 20.98
C LEU A 200 -1.30 -3.02 21.06
N THR A 201 -0.92 -2.12 20.16
CA THR A 201 0.39 -1.45 20.22
C THR A 201 0.18 0.03 20.46
N PHE A 202 0.76 0.54 21.54
CA PHE A 202 0.78 1.95 21.90
C PHE A 202 2.14 2.55 21.60
N VAL A 203 2.11 3.78 21.08
CA VAL A 203 3.29 4.56 20.74
C VAL A 203 3.05 5.99 21.22
N ASP A 204 3.96 6.52 22.03
CA ASP A 204 3.83 7.84 22.64
C ASP A 204 2.46 8.06 23.33
N GLY A 205 1.92 7.00 23.95
CA GLY A 205 0.63 7.00 24.66
C GLY A 205 -0.63 6.87 23.78
N GLU A 206 -0.48 6.70 22.46
CA GLU A 206 -1.59 6.56 21.50
C GLU A 206 -1.64 5.18 20.85
N LEU A 207 -2.84 4.64 20.67
CA LEU A 207 -3.09 3.34 20.05
C LEU A 207 -2.81 3.38 18.55
N GLN A 208 -1.74 2.73 18.10
CA GLN A 208 -1.33 2.71 16.69
C GLN A 208 -1.82 1.49 15.92
N SER A 209 -2.05 0.36 16.60
CA SER A 209 -2.44 -0.88 15.91
C SER A 209 -3.28 -1.81 16.78
N ILE A 210 -4.20 -2.54 16.15
CA ILE A 210 -4.99 -3.63 16.73
C ILE A 210 -4.80 -4.88 15.87
N ASN A 211 -4.25 -5.96 16.44
CA ASN A 211 -3.93 -7.21 15.73
C ASN A 211 -4.36 -8.47 16.47
#